data_AF-A0A2T3IZW1-F1
#
_entry.id   AF-A0A2T3IZW1-F1
#
_cell.length_a   1.000
_cell.length_b   1.000
_cell.length_c   1.000
_cell.angle_alpha   90.00
_cell.angle_beta   90.00
_cell.angle_gamma   90.00
#
_symmetry.space_group_name_H-M   'P 1'
#
loop_
_entity.id
_entity.type
_entity.pdbx_description
1 polymer ?
#
loop_
_entity_poly.entity_id
_entity_poly.type
_entity_poly.pdbx_seq_one_letter_code
_entity_poly.pdbx_strand_id
1 'polypeptide(L)'
;MKLLKSIAVATTLVMFSLPSMASTSLLPGSKYSVQSNERVINTTTFETRDAAYAEGQHVLNVLETSKPEELHKMLRVMAWGPQEISSLRIQDNGYVTVDEMMSSDGNVEYRANVNVRYEHFRYDNN
;
A
#
# COMPACT_ATOMS: atom_id res chain seq x y z
N MET A 1 -6.91 -21.50 -34.37
CA MET A 1 -6.17 -21.71 -33.11
C MET A 1 -6.19 -20.40 -32.33
N LYS A 2 -6.68 -20.40 -31.09
CA LYS A 2 -6.84 -19.20 -30.26
C LYS A 2 -5.45 -18.73 -29.80
N LEU A 3 -5.04 -17.53 -30.21
CA LEU A 3 -3.81 -16.90 -29.76
C LEU A 3 -4.00 -16.46 -28.30
N LEU A 4 -3.35 -17.17 -27.39
CA LEU A 4 -3.17 -16.74 -26.01
C LEU A 4 -2.32 -15.47 -26.03
N LYS A 5 -2.96 -14.30 -25.91
CA LYS A 5 -2.27 -13.04 -25.69
C LYS A 5 -1.76 -13.04 -24.26
N SER A 6 -0.45 -13.20 -24.11
CA SER A 6 0.25 -13.06 -22.84
C SER A 6 0.10 -11.61 -22.35
N ILE A 7 -0.65 -11.41 -21.26
CA ILE A 7 -0.78 -10.10 -20.62
C ILE A 7 0.47 -9.91 -19.75
N ALA A 8 1.41 -9.11 -20.24
CA ALA A 8 2.49 -8.59 -19.42
C ALA A 8 1.94 -7.41 -18.61
N VAL A 9 1.72 -7.60 -17.31
CA VAL A 9 1.33 -6.54 -16.39
C VAL A 9 2.57 -5.71 -16.05
N ALA A 10 2.72 -4.56 -16.69
CA ALA A 10 3.74 -3.57 -16.35
C ALA A 10 3.15 -2.61 -15.28
N THR A 11 3.33 -2.95 -14.01
CA THR A 11 2.83 -2.13 -12.89
C THR A 11 3.72 -0.91 -12.68
N THR A 12 3.37 0.23 -13.28
CA THR A 12 4.05 1.50 -13.02
C THR A 12 3.40 2.17 -11.81
N LEU A 13 3.99 1.98 -10.62
CA LEU A 13 3.53 2.56 -9.35
C LEU A 13 4.02 4.02 -9.22
N VAL A 14 3.15 5.02 -9.39
CA VAL A 14 3.46 6.43 -9.09
C VAL A 14 2.89 6.76 -7.71
N MET A 15 3.74 7.14 -6.74
CA MET A 15 3.33 7.36 -5.34
C MET A 15 3.58 8.81 -4.90
N PHE A 16 2.52 9.55 -4.60
CA PHE A 16 2.60 10.81 -3.84
C PHE A 16 1.54 10.83 -2.72
N SER A 17 1.92 10.34 -1.54
CA SER A 17 1.24 10.63 -0.28
C SER A 17 2.29 10.72 0.82
N LEU A 18 2.29 11.84 1.56
CA LEU A 18 3.11 12.02 2.76
C LEU A 18 2.38 11.29 3.91
N PRO A 19 2.99 10.27 4.54
CA PRO A 19 2.36 9.62 5.68
C PRO A 19 2.26 10.61 6.85
N SER A 20 1.05 10.79 7.41
CA SER A 20 0.88 11.39 8.73
C SER A 20 1.42 10.40 9.76
N MET A 21 2.51 10.73 10.44
CA MET A 21 3.14 9.85 11.42
C MET A 21 2.62 10.18 12.83
N ALA A 22 1.99 9.22 13.50
CA ALA A 22 1.68 9.31 14.92
C ALA A 22 2.52 8.25 15.67
N SER A 23 3.22 8.66 16.74
CA SER A 23 4.01 7.73 17.55
C SER A 23 3.56 7.70 19.02
N THR A 24 3.48 6.49 19.58
CA THR A 24 3.15 6.25 20.99
C THR A 24 4.20 5.32 21.61
N SER A 25 4.68 5.65 22.81
CA SER A 25 5.63 4.78 23.52
C SER A 25 4.92 3.51 23.99
N LEU A 26 5.56 2.34 23.81
CA LEU A 26 4.99 1.06 24.22
C LEU A 26 4.87 0.93 25.75
N LEU A 27 5.92 1.33 26.48
CA LEU A 27 6.03 1.29 27.94
C LEU A 27 7.04 2.35 28.43
N PRO A 28 6.90 2.90 29.64
CA PRO A 28 7.94 3.74 30.24
C PRO A 28 9.29 3.01 30.28
N GLY A 29 10.31 3.59 29.63
CA GLY A 29 11.66 3.00 29.52
C GLY A 29 11.89 2.06 28.33
N SER A 30 10.89 1.85 27.46
CA SER A 30 11.07 1.17 26.18
C SER A 30 12.00 1.97 25.26
N LYS A 31 12.89 1.28 24.53
CA LYS A 31 13.67 1.86 23.42
C LYS A 31 12.90 1.90 22.10
N TYR A 32 11.63 1.53 22.12
CA TYR A 32 10.77 1.47 20.94
C TYR A 32 9.45 2.19 21.19
N SER A 33 9.02 2.93 20.17
CA SER A 33 7.68 3.46 20.03
C SER A 33 6.94 2.70 18.92
N VAL A 34 5.61 2.69 18.98
CA VAL A 34 4.77 2.30 17.84
C VAL A 34 4.64 3.52 16.94
N GLN A 35 4.92 3.35 15.66
CA GLN A 35 4.72 4.36 14.64
C GLN A 35 3.63 3.92 13.68
N SER A 36 2.52 4.65 13.66
CA SER A 36 1.41 4.47 12.72
C SER A 36 1.53 5.44 11.55
N ASN A 37 1.28 4.93 10.35
CA ASN A 37 1.37 5.66 9.09
C ASN A 37 0.22 5.29 8.15
N GLU A 38 -0.02 6.16 7.18
CA GLU A 38 -0.96 5.92 6.08
C GLU A 38 -0.20 5.77 4.76
N ARG A 39 -0.69 4.90 3.88
CA ARG A 39 -0.18 4.75 2.52
C ARG A 39 -1.31 4.60 1.53
N VAL A 40 -1.15 5.27 0.38
CA VAL A 40 -1.99 5.04 -0.80
C VAL A 40 -1.15 4.30 -1.84
N ILE A 41 -1.64 3.13 -2.28
CA ILE A 41 -1.06 2.36 -3.37
C ILE A 41 -1.96 2.51 -4.60
N ASN A 42 -1.40 3.05 -5.67
CA ASN A 42 -2.12 3.27 -6.91
C ASN A 42 -1.89 2.09 -7.87
N THR A 43 -2.95 1.59 -8.49
CA THR A 43 -2.86 0.57 -9.54
C THR A 43 -2.50 1.19 -10.89
N THR A 44 -2.31 0.35 -11.90
CA THR A 44 -2.39 0.80 -13.30
C THR A 44 -3.79 1.32 -13.63
N THR A 45 -3.94 1.95 -14.79
CA THR A 45 -5.25 2.35 -15.31
C THR A 45 -5.97 1.18 -15.99
N PHE A 46 -7.30 1.25 -16.00
CA PHE A 46 -8.21 0.27 -16.56
C PHE A 46 -9.29 0.97 -17.38
N GLU A 47 -9.85 0.29 -18.37
CA GLU A 47 -10.93 0.83 -19.22
C GLU A 47 -12.29 0.86 -18.51
N THR A 48 -12.45 0.12 -17.40
CA THR A 48 -13.70 0.05 -16.65
C THR A 48 -13.49 0.27 -15.15
N ARG A 49 -14.48 0.90 -14.52
CA ARG A 49 -14.50 1.16 -13.07
C ARG A 49 -14.47 -0.14 -12.25
N ASP A 50 -15.20 -1.16 -12.69
CA ASP A 50 -15.29 -2.45 -11.99
C ASP A 50 -13.96 -3.20 -12.03
N ALA A 51 -13.22 -3.14 -13.15
CA ALA A 51 -11.88 -3.74 -13.23
C ALA A 51 -10.90 -3.05 -12.27
N ALA A 52 -10.95 -1.71 -12.17
CA ALA A 52 -10.15 -0.98 -11.20
C ALA A 52 -10.50 -1.38 -9.75
N TYR A 53 -11.78 -1.47 -9.39
CA TYR A 53 -12.16 -1.92 -8.04
C TYR A 53 -11.73 -3.36 -7.76
N ALA A 54 -11.88 -4.27 -8.71
CA ALA A 54 -11.47 -5.66 -8.55
C ALA A 54 -9.96 -5.76 -8.30
N GLU A 55 -9.15 -5.02 -9.07
CA GLU A 55 -7.71 -4.98 -8.86
C GLU A 55 -7.35 -4.33 -7.52
N GLY A 56 -7.98 -3.20 -7.17
CA GLY A 56 -7.76 -2.55 -5.87
C GLY A 56 -8.09 -3.47 -4.69
N GLN A 57 -9.17 -4.25 -4.79
CA GLN A 57 -9.56 -5.22 -3.76
C GLN A 57 -8.55 -6.38 -3.68
N HIS A 58 -8.06 -6.84 -4.83
CA HIS A 58 -7.01 -7.86 -4.88
C HIS A 58 -5.72 -7.36 -4.20
N VAL A 59 -5.26 -6.14 -4.53
CA VAL A 59 -4.09 -5.52 -3.90
C VAL A 59 -4.29 -5.34 -2.40
N LEU A 60 -5.46 -4.87 -1.95
CA LEU A 60 -5.78 -4.75 -0.53
C LEU A 60 -5.66 -6.10 0.20
N ASN A 61 -6.24 -7.16 -0.37
CA ASN A 61 -6.15 -8.50 0.20
C ASN A 61 -4.71 -9.03 0.23
N VAL A 62 -3.89 -8.72 -0.77
CA VAL A 62 -2.45 -9.06 -0.76
C VAL A 62 -1.75 -8.35 0.39
N LEU A 63 -2.01 -7.06 0.62
CA LEU A 63 -1.41 -6.33 1.75
C LEU A 63 -1.84 -6.93 3.09
N GLU A 64 -3.13 -7.21 3.28
CA GLU A 64 -3.68 -7.75 4.53
C GLU A 64 -3.17 -9.17 4.86
N THR A 65 -2.82 -9.96 3.85
CA THR A 65 -2.35 -11.35 4.01
C THR A 65 -0.83 -11.51 3.93
N SER A 66 -0.10 -10.44 3.60
CA SER A 66 1.34 -10.47 3.44
C SER A 66 2.09 -10.53 4.76
N LYS A 67 3.28 -11.14 4.72
CA LYS A 67 4.19 -11.19 5.86
C LYS A 67 4.89 -9.84 6.08
N PRO A 68 5.39 -9.54 7.29
CA PRO A 68 6.05 -8.26 7.58
C PRO A 68 7.22 -7.92 6.63
N GLU A 69 8.01 -8.92 6.24
CA GLU A 69 9.11 -8.78 5.26
C GLU A 69 8.63 -8.33 3.86
N GLU A 70 7.45 -8.81 3.45
CA GLU A 70 6.83 -8.45 2.17
C GLU A 70 6.21 -7.06 2.26
N LEU A 71 5.50 -6.79 3.36
CA LEU A 71 4.95 -5.47 3.68
C LEU A 71 6.03 -4.39 3.68
N HIS A 72 7.22 -4.68 4.24
CA HIS A 72 8.32 -3.73 4.28
C HIS A 72 8.74 -3.30 2.87
N LYS A 73 8.79 -4.25 1.92
CA LYS A 73 9.11 -3.99 0.51
C LYS A 73 7.99 -3.25 -0.20
N MET A 74 6.74 -3.70 -0.03
CA MET A 74 5.57 -3.11 -0.71
C MET A 74 5.28 -1.68 -0.25
N LEU A 75 5.37 -1.44 1.06
CA LEU A 75 5.07 -0.14 1.66
C LEU A 75 6.29 0.80 1.69
N ARG A 76 7.50 0.26 1.45
CA ARG A 76 8.78 0.99 1.49
C ARG A 76 8.98 1.72 2.83
N VAL A 77 8.68 1.05 3.92
CA VAL A 77 8.79 1.59 5.28
C VAL A 77 10.26 1.83 5.62
N MET A 78 10.58 2.93 6.31
CA MET A 78 11.93 3.19 6.81
C MET A 78 12.17 2.42 8.13
N ALA A 79 12.20 1.09 8.04
CA ALA A 79 12.48 0.18 9.16
C ALA A 79 13.74 -0.64 8.83
N TRP A 80 14.77 -0.55 9.66
CA TRP A 80 16.08 -1.16 9.34
C TRP A 80 16.43 -2.32 10.28
N GLY A 81 15.92 -2.33 11.50
CA GLY A 81 16.13 -3.41 12.46
C GLY A 81 15.18 -4.60 12.24
N PRO A 82 15.61 -5.85 12.54
CA PRO A 82 14.73 -7.03 12.49
C PRO A 82 13.47 -6.90 13.36
N GLN A 83 13.57 -6.22 14.49
CA GLN A 83 12.44 -5.99 15.39
C GLN A 83 11.45 -4.96 14.83
N GLU A 84 11.93 -3.94 14.13
CA GLU A 84 11.08 -2.95 13.44
C GLU A 84 10.35 -3.62 12.28
N ILE A 85 11.07 -4.36 11.44
CA ILE A 85 10.51 -5.07 10.28
C ILE A 85 9.49 -6.14 10.73
N SER A 86 9.83 -6.98 11.71
CA SER A 86 8.94 -8.08 12.14
C SER A 86 7.66 -7.60 12.84
N SER A 87 7.65 -6.36 13.33
CA SER A 87 6.47 -5.74 13.95
C SER A 87 5.49 -5.10 12.97
N LEU A 88 5.88 -4.99 11.69
CA LEU A 88 5.09 -4.34 10.65
C LEU A 88 3.77 -5.09 10.40
N ARG A 89 2.66 -4.37 10.47
CA ARG A 89 1.32 -4.92 10.20
C ARG A 89 0.40 -3.88 9.56
N ILE A 90 -0.52 -4.35 8.73
CA ILE A 90 -1.65 -3.55 8.26
C ILE A 90 -2.66 -3.41 9.42
N GLN A 91 -3.22 -2.22 9.59
CA GLN A 91 -4.35 -2.00 10.50
C GLN A 91 -5.67 -2.26 9.77
N ASP A 92 -6.69 -2.66 10.53
CA ASP A 92 -8.03 -2.88 10.00
C ASP A 92 -8.61 -1.62 9.34
N ASN A 93 -9.59 -1.82 8.45
CA ASN A 93 -10.31 -0.79 7.70
C ASN A 93 -9.51 -0.14 6.56
N GLY A 94 -8.65 -0.91 5.89
CA GLY A 94 -8.20 -0.53 4.56
C GLY A 94 -9.38 -0.42 3.59
N TYR A 95 -9.29 0.49 2.61
CA TYR A 95 -10.37 0.72 1.66
C TYR A 95 -9.87 1.15 0.29
N VAL A 96 -10.67 0.87 -0.73
CA VAL A 96 -10.37 1.18 -2.12
C VAL A 96 -11.23 2.34 -2.59
N THR A 97 -10.60 3.35 -3.19
CA THR A 97 -11.30 4.35 -4.02
C THR A 97 -10.88 4.19 -5.47
N VAL A 98 -11.67 4.72 -6.40
CA VAL A 98 -11.35 4.71 -7.83
C VAL A 98 -11.44 6.13 -8.37
N ASP A 99 -10.35 6.58 -8.99
CA ASP A 99 -10.33 7.81 -9.79
C ASP A 99 -10.85 7.51 -11.19
N GLU A 100 -11.69 8.39 -11.72
CA GLU A 100 -12.01 8.48 -13.15
C GLU A 100 -11.17 9.60 -13.75
N MET A 101 -10.51 9.32 -14.86
CA MET A 101 -9.60 10.25 -15.53
C MET A 101 -9.84 10.18 -17.03
N MET A 102 -9.51 11.25 -17.74
CA MET A 102 -9.49 11.27 -19.20
C MET A 102 -8.04 11.41 -19.66
N SER A 103 -7.59 10.51 -20.52
CA SER A 103 -6.26 10.60 -21.13
C SER A 103 -6.20 11.76 -22.13
N SER A 104 -4.99 12.11 -22.57
CA SER A 104 -4.77 13.14 -23.60
C SER A 104 -5.52 12.86 -24.90
N ASP A 105 -5.84 11.58 -25.15
CA ASP A 105 -6.46 11.11 -26.37
C ASP A 105 -8.00 11.10 -26.26
N GLY A 106 -8.55 11.55 -25.13
CA GLY A 106 -9.99 11.62 -24.86
C GLY A 106 -10.60 10.32 -24.33
N ASN A 107 -9.79 9.28 -24.05
CA ASN A 107 -10.29 8.03 -23.49
C ASN A 107 -10.48 8.15 -21.98
N VAL A 108 -11.61 7.67 -21.48
CA VAL A 108 -11.85 7.58 -20.02
C VAL A 108 -11.15 6.34 -19.49
N GLU A 109 -10.39 6.53 -18.42
CA GLU A 109 -9.61 5.52 -17.73
C GLU A 109 -9.87 5.58 -16.22
N TYR A 110 -9.78 4.42 -15.56
CA TYR A 110 -10.05 4.28 -14.13
C TYR A 110 -8.81 3.76 -13.41
N ARG A 111 -8.51 4.30 -12.23
CA ARG A 111 -7.38 3.83 -11.40
C ARG A 111 -7.83 3.59 -9.98
N ALA A 112 -7.46 2.45 -9.42
CA ALA A 112 -7.72 2.15 -8.04
C ALA A 112 -6.65 2.78 -7.13
N ASN A 113 -7.11 3.32 -6.01
CA ASN A 113 -6.30 3.85 -4.94
C ASN A 113 -6.60 3.03 -3.69
N VAL A 114 -5.63 2.21 -3.28
CA VAL A 114 -5.75 1.35 -2.10
C VAL A 114 -5.18 2.10 -0.91
N ASN A 115 -6.07 2.49 0.00
CA ASN A 115 -5.74 3.28 1.18
C ASN A 115 -5.60 2.33 2.36
N VAL A 116 -4.40 2.28 2.95
CA VAL A 116 -4.12 1.44 4.11
C VAL A 116 -3.45 2.24 5.22
N ARG A 117 -3.75 1.85 6.45
CA ARG A 117 -2.97 2.21 7.63
C ARG A 117 -2.06 1.05 7.98
N TYR A 118 -0.86 1.36 8.42
CA TYR A 118 0.08 0.36 8.91
C TYR A 118 0.82 0.90 10.12
N GLU A 119 1.29 -0.02 10.94
CA GLU A 119 2.11 0.29 12.10
C GLU A 119 3.33 -0.61 12.18
N HIS A 120 4.39 -0.08 12.77
CA HIS A 120 5.60 -0.81 13.09
C HIS A 120 6.25 -0.18 14.32
N PHE A 121 7.16 -0.92 14.94
CA PHE A 121 8.04 -0.38 15.95
C PHE A 121 9.09 0.49 15.29
N ARG A 122 9.40 1.60 15.93
CA ARG A 122 10.48 2.51 15.60
C ARG A 122 11.45 2.53 16.76
N TYR A 123 12.74 2.33 16.49
CA TYR A 123 13.75 2.50 17.52
C TYR A 123 13.91 3.98 17.89
N ASP A 124 13.71 4.28 19.17
CA ASP A 124 13.89 5.61 19.73
C ASP A 124 15.30 5.73 20.29
N ASN A 125 16.17 6.46 19.57
CA ASN A 125 17.47 6.84 20.10
C ASN A 125 17.30 8.15 20.88
N ASN A 126 17.02 8.04 22.18
CA ASN A 126 17.09 9.16 23.12
C ASN A 126 18.51 9.73 23.19
#